data_AF-A0A210QAN8-F1
#
_entry.id   AF-A0A210QAN8-F1
#
_cell.length_a   1.000
_cell.length_b   1.000
_cell.length_c   1.000
_cell.angle_alpha   90.00
_cell.angle_beta   90.00
_cell.angle_gamma   90.00
#
_symmetry.space_group_name_H-M   'P 1'
#
loop_
_entity.id
_entity.type
_entity.pdbx_description
1 polymer ?
#
loop_
_entity_poly.entity_id
_entity_poly.type
_entity_poly.pdbx_seq_one_letter_code
_entity_poly.pdbx_strand_id
1 'polypeptide(L)'
;MANRILPDGIWPLIGTIIGAVVFWICYRRITRKTRARIKEGSLKSKFELPDGVSLFDNSHSVCARRVRIALLEKNIPFTKINIDLTIGEQFTKEYLAINSNGKVPAIHIKNVQDVPDCTLYESHVIIEYLDSVFPGTSLYPDDPRRRTCVRMWQEWEQQLAQDYMALLHQNLLGFLTRLMFGSVKVLEESLYDSISTTANAVYLRSCEGTYKTDAELEHHAFACYKMLYMLEKELGEEEYLVGDSLSAADIAVFPLISMFPVIGLPIPQDIFPNVTRYMKELGTRESFARSEDVDIQRLCYFITRFERVFVWISNLRSGDRHFRFNGSAALSRASALYKDVSEYDDMFDGKTNGRTLTEVPLSAETWQSTLLMMEKEMSFRLANGDVIDLIGRSSGCSRLQCLKEGDWTVVGQLSTLEYIDRTGSGQNFMPTDPLKKAYVQCWQAWEQAMYESDISPLIENKILSQVLVTRYQDNIDSLMQLECSPHHSDKFPVIVKCFLLGMRNYNHHVTDMLSKYSLEDLPSQEEQRESYTSHRENILTQLDYLESALRVRVYLVGDEVTLADMCVFCRLKQLTLLDIDIVVNRYPCVSKWMAKLTERPGFFAIAASAKLPLQL
;
A
#
# COMPACT_ATOMS: atom_id res chain seq x y z
N MET A 1 43.76 -29.07 -6.10
CA MET A 1 44.18 -29.32 -7.50
C MET A 1 43.51 -28.41 -8.54
N ALA A 2 42.37 -27.74 -8.25
CA ALA A 2 41.71 -26.84 -9.21
C ALA A 2 42.36 -25.43 -9.37
N ASN A 3 43.14 -24.96 -8.39
CA ASN A 3 43.75 -23.60 -8.42
C ASN A 3 45.01 -23.46 -9.31
N ARG A 4 45.29 -24.40 -10.23
CA ARG A 4 46.50 -24.35 -11.08
C ARG A 4 46.23 -24.39 -12.59
N ILE A 5 44.97 -24.35 -13.04
CA ILE A 5 44.62 -24.65 -14.45
C ILE A 5 43.99 -23.46 -15.18
N LEU A 6 43.55 -22.41 -14.48
CA LEU A 6 42.88 -21.25 -15.13
C LEU A 6 43.43 -19.92 -14.59
N PRO A 7 43.78 -18.95 -15.46
CA PRO A 7 44.13 -17.58 -15.08
C PRO A 7 43.07 -16.94 -14.16
N ASP A 8 43.50 -16.09 -13.23
CA ASP A 8 42.63 -15.46 -12.21
C ASP A 8 41.41 -14.71 -12.79
N GLY A 9 41.49 -14.27 -14.06
CA GLY A 9 40.39 -13.61 -14.78
C GLY A 9 39.29 -14.53 -15.33
N ILE A 10 39.48 -15.86 -15.33
CA ILE A 10 38.48 -16.81 -15.88
C ILE A 10 37.44 -17.22 -14.83
N TRP A 11 37.80 -17.24 -13.54
CA TRP A 11 36.88 -17.60 -12.46
C TRP A 11 35.63 -16.69 -12.37
N PRO A 12 35.74 -15.36 -12.54
CA PRO A 12 34.57 -14.48 -12.64
C PRO A 12 33.67 -14.81 -13.84
N LEU A 13 34.25 -15.18 -14.98
CA LEU A 13 33.52 -15.55 -16.19
C LEU A 13 32.79 -16.89 -16.02
N ILE A 14 33.45 -17.90 -15.46
CA ILE A 14 32.83 -19.20 -15.14
C ILE A 14 31.71 -19.01 -14.10
N GLY A 15 31.94 -18.21 -13.05
CA GLY A 15 30.91 -17.87 -12.07
C GLY A 15 29.70 -17.19 -12.70
N THR A 16 29.92 -16.29 -13.67
CA THR A 16 28.85 -15.63 -14.42
C THR A 16 28.07 -16.61 -15.29
N ILE A 17 28.75 -17.53 -15.99
CA ILE A 17 28.10 -18.55 -16.83
C ILE A 17 27.28 -19.52 -15.98
N ILE A 18 27.84 -20.02 -14.88
CA ILE A 18 27.12 -20.88 -13.94
C ILE A 18 25.90 -20.15 -13.38
N GLY A 19 26.07 -18.88 -12.97
CA GLY A 19 24.97 -18.05 -12.49
C GLY A 19 23.86 -17.87 -13.52
N ALA A 20 24.20 -17.61 -14.78
CA ALA A 20 23.24 -17.50 -15.88
C ALA A 20 22.49 -18.82 -16.15
N VAL A 21 23.17 -19.97 -16.06
CA VAL A 21 22.55 -21.29 -16.22
C VAL A 21 21.61 -21.61 -15.05
N VAL A 22 22.04 -21.39 -13.81
CA VAL A 22 21.20 -21.62 -12.62
C VAL A 22 19.98 -20.70 -12.65
N PHE A 23 20.19 -19.41 -12.97
CA PHE A 23 19.10 -18.47 -13.22
C PHE A 23 18.13 -19.03 -14.25
N TRP A 24 18.60 -19.46 -15.42
CA TRP A 24 17.73 -19.95 -16.49
C TRP A 24 16.95 -21.19 -16.10
N ILE A 25 17.53 -22.09 -15.29
CA ILE A 25 16.84 -23.26 -14.74
C ILE A 25 15.74 -22.84 -13.76
N CYS A 26 16.06 -22.00 -12.76
CA CYS A 26 15.08 -21.50 -11.79
C CYS A 26 13.95 -20.77 -12.50
N TYR A 27 14.30 -19.85 -13.39
CA TYR A 27 13.39 -19.10 -14.23
C TYR A 27 12.49 -20.02 -15.09
N ARG A 28 13.04 -21.05 -15.76
CA ARG A 28 12.24 -21.99 -16.54
C ARG A 28 11.29 -22.82 -15.69
N ARG A 29 11.64 -23.14 -14.45
CA ARG A 29 10.76 -23.86 -13.52
C ARG A 29 9.62 -22.98 -13.05
N ILE A 30 9.90 -21.72 -12.69
CA ILE A 30 8.89 -20.73 -12.32
C ILE A 30 7.91 -20.53 -13.49
N THR A 31 8.41 -20.21 -14.67
CA THR A 31 7.58 -19.92 -15.85
C THR A 31 6.83 -21.12 -16.43
N ARG A 32 7.35 -22.35 -16.29
CA ARG A 32 6.58 -23.55 -16.66
C ARG A 32 5.40 -23.81 -15.72
N LYS A 33 5.54 -23.53 -14.42
CA LYS A 33 4.41 -23.63 -13.46
C LYS A 33 3.31 -22.64 -13.82
N THR A 34 3.69 -21.42 -14.19
CA THR A 34 2.84 -20.31 -14.68
C THR A 34 2.08 -20.69 -15.96
N ARG A 35 2.76 -21.19 -17.01
CA ARG A 35 2.16 -21.44 -18.33
C ARG A 35 1.37 -22.75 -18.48
N ALA A 36 1.52 -23.73 -17.59
CA ALA A 36 1.01 -25.09 -17.80
C ALA A 36 -0.50 -25.27 -17.57
N ARG A 37 -1.30 -24.22 -17.31
CA ARG A 37 -2.73 -24.36 -17.00
C ARG A 37 -3.59 -23.23 -17.56
N ILE A 38 -3.94 -23.30 -18.85
CA ILE A 38 -5.16 -22.67 -19.35
C ILE A 38 -5.83 -23.62 -20.35
N LYS A 39 -6.71 -24.48 -19.83
CA LYS A 39 -7.93 -24.92 -20.54
C LYS A 39 -9.07 -24.45 -19.65
N GLU A 40 -10.15 -23.88 -20.21
CA GLU A 40 -11.26 -23.30 -19.42
C GLU A 40 -11.83 -24.22 -18.33
N GLY A 41 -11.73 -25.55 -18.50
CA GLY A 41 -12.11 -26.52 -17.47
C GLY A 41 -11.22 -26.56 -16.22
N SER A 42 -9.98 -26.05 -16.25
CA SER A 42 -9.04 -26.13 -15.12
C SER A 42 -9.18 -24.99 -14.11
N LEU A 43 -9.71 -23.83 -14.49
CA LEU A 43 -9.88 -22.68 -13.60
C LEU A 43 -10.92 -22.96 -12.51
N LYS A 44 -12.11 -23.46 -12.88
CA LYS A 44 -13.13 -23.83 -11.89
C LYS A 44 -12.62 -24.83 -10.86
N SER A 45 -11.91 -25.88 -11.30
CA SER A 45 -11.32 -26.88 -10.39
C SER A 45 -10.23 -26.32 -9.47
N LYS A 46 -9.57 -25.22 -9.84
CA LYS A 46 -8.54 -24.56 -9.01
C LYS A 46 -9.15 -23.87 -7.80
N PHE A 47 -10.40 -23.43 -7.92
CA PHE A 47 -11.17 -22.77 -6.87
C PHE A 47 -12.13 -23.74 -6.16
N GLU A 48 -12.00 -25.05 -6.38
CA GLU A 48 -12.60 -26.07 -5.52
C GLU A 48 -11.77 -26.18 -4.24
N LEU A 49 -12.26 -25.57 -3.16
CA LEU A 49 -11.49 -25.39 -1.93
C LEU A 49 -11.63 -26.61 -1.02
N PRO A 50 -10.51 -27.27 -0.64
CA PRO A 50 -10.53 -28.40 0.28
C PRO A 50 -10.83 -27.94 1.70
N ASP A 51 -11.20 -28.89 2.56
CA ASP A 51 -11.22 -28.69 4.00
C ASP A 51 -9.80 -28.36 4.50
N GLY A 52 -9.72 -27.56 5.57
CA GLY A 52 -8.47 -27.04 6.13
C GLY A 52 -8.26 -25.56 5.82
N VAL A 53 -6.99 -25.13 5.89
CA VAL A 53 -6.56 -23.76 5.60
C VAL A 53 -5.96 -23.69 4.20
N SER A 54 -6.52 -22.83 3.35
CA SER A 54 -6.05 -22.57 1.99
C SER A 54 -5.61 -21.12 1.84
N LEU A 55 -4.38 -20.90 1.38
CA LEU A 55 -3.82 -19.57 1.10
C LEU A 55 -3.78 -19.34 -0.42
N PHE A 56 -4.55 -18.37 -0.90
CA PHE A 56 -4.38 -17.82 -2.23
C PHE A 56 -3.11 -16.96 -2.24
N ASP A 57 -2.08 -17.45 -2.92
CA ASP A 57 -0.70 -16.99 -2.80
C ASP A 57 -0.15 -16.56 -4.16
N ASN A 58 0.88 -15.73 -4.13
CA ASN A 58 1.83 -15.62 -5.23
C ASN A 58 3.23 -15.63 -4.61
N SER A 59 4.13 -16.47 -5.16
CA SER A 59 5.45 -16.66 -4.55
C SER A 59 6.29 -15.39 -4.46
N HIS A 60 6.06 -14.42 -5.36
CA HIS A 60 6.70 -13.11 -5.40
C HIS A 60 5.99 -12.03 -4.56
N SER A 61 4.79 -12.30 -4.03
CA SER A 61 4.05 -11.30 -3.26
C SER A 61 4.59 -11.18 -1.84
N VAL A 62 5.04 -9.97 -1.50
CA VAL A 62 5.45 -9.61 -0.15
C VAL A 62 4.28 -9.68 0.83
N CYS A 63 3.08 -9.25 0.44
CA CYS A 63 1.87 -9.33 1.27
C CYS A 63 1.49 -10.78 1.56
N ALA A 64 1.58 -11.66 0.56
CA ALA A 64 1.33 -13.09 0.77
C ALA A 64 2.46 -13.76 1.57
N ARG A 65 3.69 -13.28 1.47
CA ARG A 65 4.80 -13.69 2.34
C ARG A 65 4.52 -13.42 3.82
N ARG A 66 3.87 -12.29 4.16
CA ARG A 66 3.45 -12.00 5.55
C ARG A 66 2.58 -13.12 6.13
N VAL A 67 1.55 -13.53 5.38
CA VAL A 67 0.64 -14.59 5.79
C VAL A 67 1.36 -15.94 5.86
N ARG A 68 2.27 -16.23 4.91
CA ARG A 68 3.15 -17.43 4.97
C ARG A 68 3.97 -17.44 6.26
N ILE A 69 4.58 -16.32 6.66
CA ILE A 69 5.35 -16.21 7.89
C ILE A 69 4.46 -16.48 9.10
N ALA A 70 3.29 -15.84 9.20
CA ALA A 70 2.37 -16.05 10.32
C ALA A 70 1.87 -17.50 10.43
N LEU A 71 1.51 -18.12 9.31
CA LEU A 71 1.11 -19.54 9.27
C LEU A 71 2.24 -20.45 9.75
N LEU A 72 3.49 -20.18 9.34
CA LEU A 72 4.66 -20.94 9.76
C LEU A 72 5.00 -20.73 11.24
N GLU A 73 4.96 -19.50 11.73
CA GLU A 73 5.18 -19.16 13.16
C GLU A 73 4.18 -19.85 14.08
N LYS A 74 2.91 -19.89 13.66
CA LYS A 74 1.82 -20.52 14.44
C LYS A 74 1.70 -22.02 14.16
N ASN A 75 2.58 -22.60 13.33
CA ASN A 75 2.57 -24.01 12.93
C ASN A 75 1.22 -24.47 12.35
N ILE A 76 0.54 -23.60 11.60
CA ILE A 76 -0.76 -23.88 10.98
C ILE A 76 -0.50 -24.59 9.64
N PRO A 77 -0.94 -25.85 9.44
CA PRO A 77 -0.83 -26.52 8.15
C PRO A 77 -1.73 -25.84 7.11
N PHE A 78 -1.19 -25.57 5.92
CA PHE A 78 -1.95 -24.88 4.87
C PHE A 78 -1.63 -25.39 3.46
N THR A 79 -2.59 -25.25 2.57
CA THR A 79 -2.44 -25.51 1.14
C THR A 79 -2.27 -24.19 0.39
N LYS A 80 -1.29 -24.09 -0.50
CA LYS A 80 -1.10 -22.92 -1.37
C LYS A 80 -1.87 -23.05 -2.67
N ILE A 81 -2.67 -22.05 -3.00
CA ILE A 81 -3.35 -21.89 -4.29
C ILE A 81 -2.68 -20.72 -5.01
N ASN A 82 -1.81 -21.01 -5.96
CA ASN A 82 -1.03 -19.97 -6.65
C ASN A 82 -1.92 -19.15 -7.61
N ILE A 83 -2.03 -17.84 -7.42
CA ILE A 83 -2.65 -16.91 -8.38
C ILE A 83 -1.55 -16.29 -9.26
N ASP A 84 -1.71 -16.41 -10.57
CA ASP A 84 -0.73 -15.93 -11.53
C ASP A 84 -0.91 -14.44 -11.84
N LEU A 85 -0.18 -13.64 -11.05
CA LEU A 85 -0.12 -12.20 -11.23
C LEU A 85 0.58 -11.77 -12.51
N THR A 86 1.25 -12.65 -13.25
CA THR A 86 2.00 -12.23 -14.45
C THR A 86 1.11 -12.08 -15.69
N ILE A 87 -0.08 -12.66 -15.64
CA ILE A 87 -1.08 -12.65 -16.71
C ILE A 87 -2.43 -12.05 -16.28
N GLY A 88 -2.51 -11.51 -15.05
CA GLY A 88 -3.72 -10.88 -14.55
C GLY A 88 -4.79 -11.86 -14.03
N GLU A 89 -4.42 -13.08 -13.59
CA GLU A 89 -5.41 -14.06 -13.10
C GLU A 89 -6.24 -13.55 -11.91
N GLN A 90 -5.69 -12.64 -11.11
CA GLN A 90 -6.39 -11.99 -10.00
C GLN A 90 -7.58 -11.12 -10.43
N PHE A 91 -7.72 -10.83 -11.72
CA PHE A 91 -8.88 -10.11 -12.28
C PHE A 91 -9.92 -11.06 -12.87
N THR A 92 -9.72 -12.38 -12.81
CA THR A 92 -10.74 -13.35 -13.27
C THR A 92 -11.98 -13.29 -12.37
N LYS A 93 -13.14 -13.57 -12.95
CA LYS A 93 -14.42 -13.58 -12.21
C LYS A 93 -14.38 -14.55 -11.02
N GLU A 94 -13.72 -15.69 -11.20
CA GLU A 94 -13.57 -16.72 -10.17
C GLU A 94 -12.77 -16.20 -8.96
N TYR A 95 -11.65 -15.49 -9.19
CA TYR A 95 -10.87 -14.94 -8.09
C TYR A 95 -11.48 -13.67 -7.49
N LEU A 96 -12.10 -12.82 -8.30
CA LEU A 96 -12.81 -11.63 -7.81
C LEU A 96 -13.99 -12.00 -6.89
N ALA A 97 -14.55 -13.20 -7.02
CA ALA A 97 -15.53 -13.73 -6.08
C ALA A 97 -14.94 -14.10 -4.70
N ILE A 98 -13.62 -14.28 -4.61
CA ILE A 98 -12.88 -14.53 -3.36
C ILE A 98 -12.35 -13.22 -2.78
N ASN A 99 -11.73 -12.38 -3.61
CA ASN A 99 -11.24 -11.06 -3.24
C ASN A 99 -11.61 -10.04 -4.31
N SER A 100 -12.62 -9.20 -4.01
CA SER A 100 -13.12 -8.16 -4.92
C SER A 100 -12.09 -7.08 -5.25
N ASN A 101 -11.04 -6.92 -4.43
CA ASN A 101 -9.96 -5.97 -4.70
C ASN A 101 -8.98 -6.48 -5.77
N GLY A 102 -9.10 -7.75 -6.21
CA GLY A 102 -8.22 -8.34 -7.22
C GLY A 102 -6.76 -8.39 -6.75
N LYS A 103 -6.52 -8.67 -5.47
CA LYS A 103 -5.18 -8.73 -4.86
C LYS A 103 -4.94 -10.08 -4.16
N VAL A 104 -3.69 -10.46 -3.97
CA VAL A 104 -3.27 -11.54 -3.05
C VAL A 104 -2.61 -10.92 -1.82
N PRO A 105 -2.70 -11.54 -0.63
CA PRO A 105 -3.29 -12.85 -0.35
C PRO A 105 -4.80 -12.82 -0.07
N ALA A 106 -5.42 -14.00 -0.15
CA ALA A 106 -6.68 -14.31 0.51
C ALA A 106 -6.54 -15.66 1.23
N ILE A 107 -7.29 -15.88 2.31
CA ILE A 107 -7.32 -17.13 3.05
C ILE A 107 -8.74 -17.70 3.05
N HIS A 108 -8.83 -19.01 2.90
CA HIS A 108 -10.07 -19.76 3.09
C HIS A 108 -9.87 -20.80 4.18
N ILE A 109 -10.77 -20.84 5.14
CA ILE A 109 -10.79 -21.81 6.23
C ILE A 109 -12.12 -22.52 6.20
N LYS A 110 -12.07 -23.86 6.20
CA LYS A 110 -13.25 -24.69 6.13
C LYS A 110 -13.08 -25.97 6.95
N ASN A 111 -14.07 -26.33 7.75
CA ASN A 111 -14.07 -27.56 8.55
C ASN A 111 -12.81 -27.73 9.43
N VAL A 112 -12.29 -26.63 9.97
CA VAL A 112 -11.19 -26.65 10.94
C VAL A 112 -11.77 -26.64 12.34
N GLN A 113 -11.32 -27.57 13.19
CA GLN A 113 -11.83 -27.69 14.55
C GLN A 113 -11.67 -26.37 15.32
N ASP A 114 -12.75 -25.95 16.00
CA ASP A 114 -12.83 -24.74 16.84
C ASP A 114 -12.53 -23.41 16.12
N VAL A 115 -12.50 -23.41 14.78
CA VAL A 115 -12.29 -22.22 13.95
C VAL A 115 -13.48 -22.06 12.99
N PRO A 116 -14.17 -20.90 12.98
CA PRO A 116 -15.27 -20.65 12.06
C PRO A 116 -14.85 -20.73 10.59
N ASP A 117 -15.73 -21.28 9.75
CA ASP A 117 -15.57 -21.23 8.30
C ASP A 117 -15.60 -19.77 7.82
N CYS A 118 -14.59 -19.37 7.05
CA CYS A 118 -14.49 -18.02 6.53
C CYS A 118 -13.62 -17.91 5.27
N THR A 119 -13.85 -16.84 4.51
CA THR A 119 -12.91 -16.35 3.50
C THR A 119 -12.56 -14.91 3.84
N LEU A 120 -11.28 -14.62 4.04
CA LEU A 120 -10.78 -13.29 4.39
C LEU A 120 -9.69 -12.86 3.40
N TYR A 121 -9.58 -11.56 3.18
CA TYR A 121 -8.52 -10.92 2.41
C TYR A 121 -7.89 -9.79 3.24
N GLU A 122 -6.85 -9.17 2.71
CA GLU A 122 -5.91 -8.27 3.42
C GLU A 122 -4.96 -8.99 4.37
N SER A 123 -3.65 -8.88 4.12
CA SER A 123 -2.65 -9.65 4.87
C SER A 123 -2.66 -9.36 6.36
N HIS A 124 -2.81 -8.09 6.75
CA HIS A 124 -2.80 -7.69 8.17
C HIS A 124 -4.03 -8.22 8.92
N VAL A 125 -5.19 -8.20 8.26
CA VAL A 125 -6.47 -8.76 8.77
C VAL A 125 -6.37 -10.27 8.92
N ILE A 126 -5.86 -10.95 7.90
CA ILE A 126 -5.65 -12.41 7.93
C ILE A 126 -4.74 -12.79 9.10
N ILE A 127 -3.60 -12.10 9.27
CA ILE A 127 -2.62 -12.41 10.32
C ILE A 127 -3.23 -12.22 11.71
N GLU A 128 -4.01 -11.16 11.92
CA GLU A 128 -4.70 -10.94 13.19
C GLU A 128 -5.80 -11.95 13.47
N TYR A 129 -6.58 -12.30 12.47
CA TYR A 129 -7.61 -13.32 12.61
C TYR A 129 -6.97 -14.67 12.97
N LEU A 130 -5.93 -15.07 12.23
CA LEU A 130 -5.16 -16.28 12.53
C LEU A 130 -4.58 -16.24 13.94
N ASP A 131 -4.06 -15.09 14.37
CA ASP A 131 -3.52 -14.92 15.72
C ASP A 131 -4.57 -15.11 16.81
N SER A 132 -5.80 -14.68 16.54
CA SER A 132 -6.92 -14.69 17.49
C SER A 132 -7.61 -16.05 17.62
N VAL A 133 -7.64 -16.87 16.56
CA VAL A 133 -8.40 -18.13 16.53
C VAL A 133 -7.53 -19.39 16.58
N PHE A 134 -6.25 -19.29 16.27
CA PHE A 134 -5.31 -20.41 16.40
C PHE A 134 -4.39 -20.24 17.61
N PRO A 135 -4.12 -21.32 18.37
CA PRO A 135 -3.15 -21.28 19.45
C PRO A 135 -1.72 -21.07 18.92
N GLY A 136 -0.80 -20.74 19.82
CA GLY A 136 0.63 -20.59 19.50
C GLY A 136 1.20 -19.25 19.96
N THR A 137 2.33 -18.88 19.38
CA THR A 137 2.96 -17.56 19.64
C THR A 137 1.96 -16.45 19.32
N SER A 138 1.81 -15.51 20.27
CA SER A 138 1.00 -14.30 20.07
C SER A 138 1.79 -13.31 19.21
N LEU A 139 1.17 -12.84 18.13
CA LEU A 139 1.75 -11.85 17.22
C LEU A 139 1.26 -10.43 17.52
N TYR A 140 0.17 -10.29 18.29
CA TYR A 140 -0.34 -9.02 18.74
C TYR A 140 -0.33 -8.91 20.27
N PRO A 141 0.41 -7.94 20.84
CA PRO A 141 0.39 -7.69 22.27
C PRO A 141 -1.03 -7.36 22.79
N ASP A 142 -1.32 -7.79 24.02
CA ASP A 142 -2.57 -7.46 24.73
C ASP A 142 -2.59 -6.01 25.22
N ASP A 143 -1.42 -5.47 25.58
CA ASP A 143 -1.28 -4.07 25.99
C ASP A 143 -1.76 -3.14 24.85
N PRO A 144 -2.75 -2.26 25.09
CA PRO A 144 -3.33 -1.43 24.05
C PRO A 144 -2.31 -0.54 23.35
N ARG A 145 -1.32 0.00 24.08
CA ARG A 145 -0.30 0.89 23.48
C ARG A 145 0.64 0.11 22.58
N ARG A 146 1.15 -1.04 23.02
CA ARG A 146 1.98 -1.93 22.18
C ARG A 146 1.21 -2.44 20.97
N ARG A 147 -0.07 -2.78 21.13
CA ARG A 147 -0.92 -3.15 20.00
C ARG A 147 -1.08 -2.00 19.00
N THR A 148 -1.28 -0.78 19.48
CA THR A 148 -1.29 0.42 18.64
C THR A 148 0.05 0.59 17.93
N CYS A 149 1.20 0.35 18.57
CA CYS A 149 2.49 0.36 17.88
C CYS A 149 2.56 -0.63 16.71
N VAL A 150 2.00 -1.84 16.88
CA VAL A 150 1.91 -2.80 15.78
C VAL A 150 1.12 -2.23 14.60
N ARG A 151 0.01 -1.52 14.87
CA ARG A 151 -0.77 -0.84 13.81
C ARG A 151 -0.01 0.28 13.15
N MET A 152 0.69 1.10 13.92
CA MET A 152 1.51 2.19 13.38
C MET A 152 2.55 1.64 12.40
N TRP A 153 3.17 0.49 12.71
CA TRP A 153 4.10 -0.19 11.80
C TRP A 153 3.43 -0.80 10.57
N GLN A 154 2.20 -1.32 10.70
CA GLN A 154 1.42 -1.81 9.55
C GLN A 154 1.04 -0.68 8.59
N GLU A 155 0.65 0.48 9.11
CA GLU A 155 0.36 1.67 8.30
C GLU A 155 1.62 2.31 7.72
N TRP A 156 2.72 2.35 8.48
CA TRP A 156 4.03 2.75 7.98
C TRP A 156 4.45 1.89 6.78
N GLU A 157 4.23 0.58 6.87
CA GLU A 157 4.52 -0.35 5.77
C GLU A 157 3.62 -0.09 4.57
N GLN A 158 2.31 0.08 4.76
CA GLN A 158 1.37 0.33 3.67
C GLN A 158 1.72 1.64 2.93
N GLN A 159 2.19 2.65 3.65
CA GLN A 159 2.71 3.88 3.07
C GLN A 159 3.95 3.61 2.22
N LEU A 160 4.94 2.90 2.77
CA LEU A 160 6.15 2.55 2.04
C LEU A 160 5.87 1.71 0.78
N ALA A 161 4.84 0.86 0.81
CA ALA A 161 4.46 0.01 -0.31
C ALA A 161 4.12 0.84 -1.57
N GLN A 162 3.63 2.07 -1.44
CA GLN A 162 3.25 2.93 -2.58
C GLN A 162 4.46 3.29 -3.44
N ASP A 163 5.52 3.82 -2.82
CA ASP A 163 6.76 4.17 -3.51
C ASP A 163 7.54 2.93 -3.96
N TYR A 164 7.54 1.90 -3.11
CA TYR A 164 8.13 0.60 -3.41
C TYR A 164 7.57 -0.01 -4.70
N MET A 165 6.24 0.08 -4.92
CA MET A 165 5.61 -0.51 -6.10
C MET A 165 6.11 0.13 -7.40
N ALA A 166 6.41 1.42 -7.41
CA ALA A 166 6.92 2.06 -8.62
C ALA A 166 8.25 1.45 -9.08
N LEU A 167 9.15 1.25 -8.11
CA LEU A 167 10.46 0.63 -8.32
C LEU A 167 10.36 -0.87 -8.62
N LEU A 168 9.40 -1.58 -8.00
CA LEU A 168 9.13 -2.99 -8.30
C LEU A 168 8.73 -3.18 -9.76
N HIS A 169 7.80 -2.36 -10.25
CA HIS A 169 7.33 -2.42 -11.64
C HIS A 169 8.46 -2.18 -12.62
N GLN A 170 9.29 -1.16 -12.38
CA GLN A 170 10.44 -0.85 -13.22
C GLN A 170 11.52 -1.93 -13.16
N ASN A 171 12.03 -2.23 -11.96
CA ASN A 171 13.29 -2.95 -11.80
C ASN A 171 13.16 -4.47 -11.68
N LEU A 172 11.95 -4.98 -11.42
CA LEU A 172 11.71 -6.42 -11.33
C LEU A 172 10.66 -6.87 -12.35
N LEU A 173 9.45 -6.30 -12.34
CA LEU A 173 8.37 -6.81 -13.18
C LEU A 173 8.64 -6.57 -14.66
N GLY A 174 9.08 -5.38 -15.07
CA GLY A 174 9.42 -5.10 -16.46
C GLY A 174 10.49 -6.04 -17.00
N PHE A 175 11.53 -6.28 -16.21
CA PHE A 175 12.55 -7.29 -16.53
C PHE A 175 11.97 -8.71 -16.63
N LEU A 176 11.19 -9.15 -15.64
CA LEU A 176 10.63 -10.50 -15.61
C LEU A 176 9.64 -10.72 -16.75
N THR A 177 8.74 -9.78 -17.05
CA THR A 177 7.76 -9.90 -18.12
C THR A 177 8.45 -9.97 -19.49
N ARG A 178 9.46 -9.14 -19.76
CA ARG A 178 10.28 -9.23 -20.98
C ARG A 178 10.94 -10.59 -21.14
N LEU A 179 11.53 -11.12 -20.06
CA LEU A 179 12.10 -12.46 -20.10
C LEU A 179 11.01 -13.50 -20.39
N MET A 180 9.90 -13.48 -19.66
CA MET A 180 8.75 -14.39 -19.83
C MET A 180 8.22 -14.37 -21.25
N PHE A 181 7.67 -13.25 -21.67
CA PHE A 181 6.86 -13.15 -22.87
C PHE A 181 7.68 -12.85 -24.12
N GLY A 182 8.89 -12.29 -23.99
CA GLY A 182 9.77 -11.98 -25.11
C GLY A 182 9.36 -10.71 -25.86
N SER A 183 8.08 -10.36 -25.91
CA SER A 183 7.60 -9.07 -26.40
C SER A 183 6.33 -8.63 -25.67
N VAL A 184 6.05 -7.33 -25.74
CA VAL A 184 4.83 -6.71 -25.18
C VAL A 184 3.59 -7.28 -25.86
N LYS A 185 3.64 -7.51 -27.18
CA LYS A 185 2.55 -8.14 -27.93
C LYS A 185 2.19 -9.53 -27.39
N VAL A 186 3.18 -10.37 -27.09
CA VAL A 186 2.93 -11.71 -26.54
C VAL A 186 2.37 -11.62 -25.11
N LEU A 187 2.82 -10.63 -24.33
CA LEU A 187 2.23 -10.36 -23.02
C LEU A 187 0.76 -9.95 -23.16
N GLU A 188 0.45 -8.97 -24.02
CA GLU A 188 -0.91 -8.49 -24.28
C GLU A 188 -1.85 -9.62 -24.69
N GLU A 189 -1.44 -10.47 -25.63
CA GLU A 189 -2.20 -11.66 -26.06
C GLU A 189 -2.36 -12.73 -24.95
N SER A 190 -1.55 -12.66 -23.88
CA SER A 190 -1.60 -13.58 -22.74
C SER A 190 -2.42 -13.05 -21.55
N LEU A 191 -2.75 -11.76 -21.52
CA LEU A 191 -3.51 -11.16 -20.43
C LEU A 191 -4.97 -11.64 -20.48
N TYR A 192 -5.58 -11.82 -19.30
CA TYR A 192 -7.02 -12.09 -19.23
C TYR A 192 -7.82 -10.87 -19.69
N ASP A 193 -8.89 -11.09 -20.47
CA ASP A 193 -9.81 -10.05 -20.94
C ASP A 193 -10.48 -9.25 -19.82
N SER A 194 -10.53 -9.80 -18.61
CA SER A 194 -11.14 -9.16 -17.44
C SER A 194 -10.23 -8.14 -16.73
N ILE A 195 -8.98 -7.96 -17.21
CA ILE A 195 -8.10 -6.92 -16.70
C ILE A 195 -8.68 -5.54 -17.01
N SER A 196 -8.63 -4.62 -16.04
CA SER A 196 -9.05 -3.24 -16.29
C SER A 196 -8.08 -2.52 -17.22
N THR A 197 -8.56 -1.51 -17.95
CA THR A 197 -7.72 -0.68 -18.84
C THR A 197 -6.50 -0.12 -18.12
N THR A 198 -6.70 0.42 -16.91
CA THR A 198 -5.62 0.98 -16.09
C THR A 198 -4.61 -0.08 -15.69
N ALA A 199 -5.06 -1.25 -15.20
CA ALA A 199 -4.17 -2.33 -14.83
C ALA A 199 -3.39 -2.87 -16.06
N ASN A 200 -4.05 -3.02 -17.20
CA ASN A 200 -3.43 -3.44 -18.45
C ASN A 200 -2.29 -2.48 -18.85
N ALA A 201 -2.55 -1.17 -18.83
CA ALA A 201 -1.55 -0.15 -19.13
C ALA A 201 -0.32 -0.21 -18.21
N VAL A 202 -0.47 -0.61 -16.94
CA VAL A 202 0.67 -0.82 -16.04
C VAL A 202 1.52 -2.02 -16.49
N TYR A 203 0.90 -3.14 -16.87
CA TYR A 203 1.60 -4.35 -17.30
C TYR A 203 2.39 -4.09 -18.60
N LEU A 204 1.74 -3.47 -19.58
CA LEU A 204 2.37 -3.18 -20.87
C LEU A 204 3.50 -2.17 -20.72
N ARG A 205 3.27 -1.02 -20.06
CA ARG A 205 4.32 -0.01 -19.85
C ARG A 205 5.47 -0.52 -19.00
N SER A 206 5.22 -1.38 -18.01
CA SER A 206 6.29 -2.04 -17.27
C SER A 206 7.12 -2.94 -18.19
N CYS A 207 6.45 -3.75 -19.02
CA CYS A 207 7.11 -4.59 -20.01
C CYS A 207 7.84 -3.77 -21.09
N GLU A 208 7.43 -2.54 -21.39
CA GLU A 208 8.10 -1.60 -22.28
C GLU A 208 9.19 -0.79 -21.58
N GLY A 209 9.27 -0.81 -20.25
CA GLY A 209 10.17 0.06 -19.50
C GLY A 209 9.82 1.55 -19.61
N THR A 210 8.57 1.86 -19.92
CA THR A 210 7.99 3.21 -20.08
C THR A 210 7.04 3.56 -18.94
N TYR A 211 7.02 2.76 -17.87
CA TYR A 211 6.08 2.92 -16.76
C TYR A 211 6.27 4.22 -15.99
N LYS A 212 7.53 4.59 -15.70
CA LYS A 212 7.92 5.80 -14.98
C LYS A 212 9.19 6.39 -15.57
N THR A 213 9.30 7.72 -15.50
CA THR A 213 10.53 8.44 -15.86
C THR A 213 11.61 8.26 -14.78
N ASP A 214 12.88 8.53 -15.13
CA ASP A 214 13.98 8.47 -14.16
C ASP A 214 13.77 9.44 -12.98
N ALA A 215 13.18 10.62 -13.23
CA ALA A 215 12.87 11.60 -12.19
C ALA A 215 11.78 11.10 -11.23
N GLU A 216 10.72 10.48 -11.75
CA GLU A 216 9.68 9.85 -10.92
C GLU A 216 10.25 8.70 -10.09
N LEU A 217 11.11 7.87 -10.69
CA LEU A 217 11.76 6.76 -9.98
C LEU A 217 12.71 7.27 -8.89
N GLU A 218 13.45 8.35 -9.14
CA GLU A 218 14.30 8.99 -8.13
C GLU A 218 13.49 9.55 -6.97
N HIS A 219 12.34 10.16 -7.25
CA HIS A 219 11.40 10.62 -6.24
C HIS A 219 10.92 9.46 -5.34
N HIS A 220 10.43 8.36 -5.93
CA HIS A 220 9.99 7.19 -5.17
C HIS A 220 11.13 6.53 -4.37
N ALA A 221 12.33 6.46 -4.95
CA ALA A 221 13.51 5.96 -4.27
C ALA A 221 13.88 6.84 -3.06
N PHE A 222 13.81 8.15 -3.20
CA PHE A 222 14.08 9.10 -2.13
C PHE A 222 13.08 8.95 -0.97
N ALA A 223 11.78 8.81 -1.28
CA ALA A 223 10.75 8.53 -0.29
C ALA A 223 10.97 7.18 0.44
N CYS A 224 11.35 6.12 -0.29
CA CYS A 224 11.73 4.84 0.31
C CYS A 224 12.90 4.98 1.29
N TYR A 225 13.94 5.77 0.95
CA TYR A 225 15.08 5.98 1.84
C TYR A 225 14.74 6.83 3.06
N LYS A 226 13.88 7.86 2.92
CA LYS A 226 13.34 8.62 4.07
C LYS A 226 12.72 7.67 5.10
N MET A 227 11.84 6.78 4.63
CA MET A 227 11.22 5.76 5.48
C MET A 227 12.25 4.80 6.07
N LEU A 228 13.23 4.35 5.27
CA LEU A 228 14.29 3.46 5.76
C LEU A 228 15.14 4.08 6.88
N TYR A 229 15.46 5.38 6.81
CA TYR A 229 16.13 6.07 7.90
C TYR A 229 15.26 6.18 9.16
N MET A 230 13.95 6.36 9.01
CA MET A 230 13.03 6.30 10.14
C MET A 230 13.07 4.91 10.80
N LEU A 231 13.01 3.84 10.00
CA LEU A 231 13.14 2.48 10.50
C LEU A 231 14.47 2.25 11.22
N GLU A 232 15.60 2.68 10.64
CA GLU A 232 16.94 2.56 11.23
C GLU A 232 17.04 3.19 12.62
N LYS A 233 16.40 4.35 12.78
CA LYS A 233 16.37 5.08 14.04
C LYS A 233 15.47 4.41 15.07
N GLU A 234 14.22 4.10 14.70
CA GLU A 234 13.24 3.51 15.61
C GLU A 234 13.65 2.09 16.05
N LEU A 235 14.30 1.34 15.16
CA LEU A 235 14.81 0.02 15.47
C LEU A 235 15.96 0.08 16.49
N GLY A 236 16.82 1.10 16.42
CA GLY A 236 17.92 1.29 17.38
C GLY A 236 18.70 0.01 17.67
N GLU A 237 18.89 -0.32 18.95
CA GLU A 237 19.52 -1.58 19.37
C GLU A 237 18.51 -2.73 19.59
N GLU A 238 17.22 -2.50 19.35
CA GLU A 238 16.16 -3.47 19.59
C GLU A 238 16.20 -4.63 18.59
N GLU A 239 15.78 -5.81 19.05
CA GLU A 239 15.68 -7.03 18.23
C GLU A 239 14.39 -7.04 17.38
N TYR A 240 13.32 -6.45 17.90
CA TYR A 240 11.99 -6.42 17.29
C TYR A 240 11.42 -5.00 17.29
N LEU A 241 10.47 -4.74 16.39
CA LEU A 241 9.86 -3.42 16.25
C LEU A 241 8.91 -3.04 17.39
N VAL A 242 8.35 -4.02 18.10
CA VAL A 242 7.42 -3.78 19.21
C VAL A 242 7.64 -4.79 20.33
N GLY A 243 8.16 -4.30 21.46
CA GLY A 243 8.41 -5.11 22.64
C GLY A 243 9.55 -6.11 22.43
N ASP A 244 9.60 -7.13 23.29
CA ASP A 244 10.76 -8.01 23.43
C ASP A 244 10.64 -9.32 22.62
N SER A 245 9.70 -9.39 21.66
CA SER A 245 9.40 -10.60 20.91
C SER A 245 8.83 -10.31 19.52
N LEU A 246 8.97 -11.25 18.60
CA LEU A 246 8.38 -11.18 17.26
C LEU A 246 6.89 -10.82 17.31
N SER A 247 6.51 -9.79 16.55
CA SER A 247 5.14 -9.33 16.44
C SER A 247 4.69 -9.23 14.99
N ALA A 248 3.40 -8.95 14.77
CA ALA A 248 2.88 -8.66 13.44
C ALA A 248 3.48 -7.39 12.82
N ALA A 249 4.14 -6.51 13.60
CA ALA A 249 4.89 -5.37 13.08
C ALA A 249 6.09 -5.86 12.25
N ASP A 250 6.83 -6.82 12.77
CA ASP A 250 8.00 -7.39 12.11
C ASP A 250 7.62 -8.15 10.84
N ILE A 251 6.52 -8.92 10.93
CA ILE A 251 5.95 -9.65 9.81
C ILE A 251 5.45 -8.68 8.73
N ALA A 252 4.97 -7.48 9.09
CA ALA A 252 4.58 -6.46 8.13
C ALA A 252 5.79 -5.88 7.38
N VAL A 253 6.77 -5.39 8.13
CA VAL A 253 7.90 -4.60 7.62
C VAL A 253 8.93 -5.45 6.87
N PHE A 254 9.35 -6.58 7.43
CA PHE A 254 10.48 -7.35 6.91
C PHE A 254 10.33 -7.76 5.42
N PRO A 255 9.20 -8.34 4.96
CA PRO A 255 9.07 -8.77 3.58
C PRO A 255 9.29 -7.64 2.57
N LEU A 256 8.88 -6.42 2.90
CA LEU A 256 8.97 -5.26 2.02
C LEU A 256 10.42 -4.77 1.93
N ILE A 257 11.07 -4.52 3.08
CA ILE A 257 12.47 -4.03 3.10
C ILE A 257 13.46 -5.09 2.56
N SER A 258 13.15 -6.38 2.69
CA SER A 258 13.99 -7.45 2.14
C SER A 258 14.12 -7.40 0.62
N MET A 259 13.16 -6.75 -0.06
CA MET A 259 13.14 -6.61 -1.50
C MET A 259 13.88 -5.38 -2.01
N PHE A 260 14.29 -4.44 -1.14
CA PHE A 260 14.97 -3.19 -1.54
C PHE A 260 16.18 -3.43 -2.46
N PRO A 261 17.14 -4.33 -2.15
CA PRO A 261 18.24 -4.61 -3.07
C PRO A 261 17.76 -5.13 -4.44
N VAL A 262 16.69 -5.93 -4.44
CA VAL A 262 16.09 -6.54 -5.65
C VAL A 262 15.39 -5.49 -6.52
N ILE A 263 14.96 -4.37 -5.95
CA ILE A 263 14.33 -3.26 -6.69
C ILE A 263 15.29 -2.09 -6.92
N GLY A 264 16.60 -2.30 -6.76
CA GLY A 264 17.61 -1.28 -7.08
C GLY A 264 17.85 -0.25 -5.98
N LEU A 265 17.40 -0.52 -4.75
CA LEU A 265 17.68 0.26 -3.56
C LEU A 265 18.73 -0.47 -2.69
N PRO A 266 20.03 -0.18 -2.82
CA PRO A 266 21.02 -0.75 -1.91
C PRO A 266 20.76 -0.33 -0.46
N ILE A 267 21.07 -1.22 0.48
CA ILE A 267 21.06 -0.97 1.93
C ILE A 267 22.49 -1.17 2.46
N PRO A 268 23.36 -0.15 2.40
CA PRO A 268 24.74 -0.27 2.89
C PRO A 268 24.78 -0.40 4.41
N GLN A 269 25.52 -1.39 4.92
CA GLN A 269 25.63 -1.68 6.37
C GLN A 269 26.26 -0.52 7.16
N ASP A 270 27.14 0.27 6.55
CA ASP A 270 27.76 1.44 7.16
C ASP A 270 26.79 2.62 7.33
N ILE A 271 25.67 2.62 6.60
CA ILE A 271 24.61 3.62 6.69
C ILE A 271 23.44 3.10 7.53
N PHE A 272 23.07 1.82 7.37
CA PHE A 272 21.92 1.19 8.01
C PHE A 272 22.32 -0.05 8.85
N PRO A 273 23.17 0.10 9.88
CA PRO A 273 23.65 -1.02 10.67
C PRO A 273 22.52 -1.77 11.41
N ASN A 274 21.50 -1.08 11.90
CA ASN A 274 20.40 -1.69 12.66
C ASN A 274 19.47 -2.46 11.72
N VAL A 275 19.05 -1.85 10.61
CA VAL A 275 18.21 -2.53 9.61
C VAL A 275 18.92 -3.75 9.04
N THR A 276 20.22 -3.65 8.73
CA THR A 276 20.96 -4.80 8.20
C THR A 276 21.14 -5.93 9.23
N ARG A 277 21.33 -5.60 10.51
CA ARG A 277 21.27 -6.59 11.63
C ARG A 277 19.91 -7.28 11.65
N TYR A 278 18.84 -6.50 11.74
CA TYR A 278 17.47 -6.97 11.82
C TYR A 278 17.07 -7.87 10.65
N MET A 279 17.39 -7.46 9.42
CA MET A 279 17.14 -8.26 8.22
C MET A 279 17.91 -9.59 8.24
N LYS A 280 19.14 -9.59 8.77
CA LYS A 280 19.94 -10.82 8.88
C LYS A 280 19.34 -11.76 9.93
N GLU A 281 19.01 -11.25 11.11
CA GLU A 281 18.48 -12.03 12.22
C GLU A 281 17.13 -12.65 11.87
N LEU A 282 16.15 -11.84 11.47
CA LEU A 282 14.85 -12.34 11.02
C LEU A 282 14.97 -13.22 9.78
N GLY A 283 15.83 -12.87 8.82
CA GLY A 283 16.03 -13.68 7.62
C GLY A 283 16.56 -15.10 7.88
N THR A 284 17.24 -15.32 9.01
CA THR A 284 17.70 -16.66 9.43
C THR A 284 16.68 -17.44 10.26
N ARG A 285 15.64 -16.77 10.77
CA ARG A 285 14.55 -17.42 11.50
C ARG A 285 13.79 -18.36 10.56
N GLU A 286 13.43 -19.54 11.07
CA GLU A 286 12.89 -20.63 10.24
C GLU A 286 11.65 -20.21 9.43
N SER A 287 10.67 -19.55 10.07
CA SER A 287 9.44 -19.10 9.40
C SER A 287 9.71 -18.12 8.26
N PHE A 288 10.62 -17.17 8.45
CA PHE A 288 11.02 -16.17 7.46
C PHE A 288 11.81 -16.80 6.32
N ALA A 289 12.76 -17.68 6.62
CA ALA A 289 13.55 -18.40 5.63
C ALA A 289 12.70 -19.34 4.77
N ARG A 290 11.75 -20.07 5.40
CA ARG A 290 10.84 -21.00 4.71
C ARG A 290 9.65 -20.32 4.04
N SER A 291 9.33 -19.08 4.42
CA SER A 291 8.24 -18.33 3.79
C SER A 291 8.50 -18.03 2.32
N GLU A 292 9.75 -18.00 1.86
CA GLU A 292 10.13 -17.67 0.49
C GLU A 292 10.53 -18.92 -0.29
N ASP A 293 10.09 -19.02 -1.55
CA ASP A 293 10.41 -20.16 -2.40
C ASP A 293 11.90 -20.12 -2.79
N VAL A 294 12.58 -21.28 -2.71
CA VAL A 294 14.03 -21.37 -2.93
C VAL A 294 14.45 -20.93 -4.34
N ASP A 295 13.60 -21.14 -5.35
CA ASP A 295 13.89 -20.70 -6.71
C ASP A 295 13.77 -19.17 -6.81
N ILE A 296 12.91 -18.54 -6.01
CA ILE A 296 12.74 -17.09 -5.90
C ILE A 296 13.92 -16.46 -5.15
N GLN A 297 14.34 -17.04 -4.03
CA GLN A 297 15.53 -16.58 -3.29
C GLN A 297 16.77 -16.57 -4.21
N ARG A 298 16.96 -17.65 -4.98
CA ARG A 298 18.05 -17.75 -5.96
C ARG A 298 17.91 -16.71 -7.06
N LEU A 299 16.70 -16.54 -7.60
CA LEU A 299 16.41 -15.54 -8.62
C LEU A 299 16.79 -14.13 -8.15
N CYS A 300 16.32 -13.73 -6.97
CA CYS A 300 16.64 -12.45 -6.34
C CYS A 300 18.16 -12.28 -6.11
N TYR A 301 18.83 -13.33 -5.62
CA TYR A 301 20.29 -13.33 -5.44
C TYR A 301 21.04 -13.08 -6.76
N PHE A 302 20.65 -13.76 -7.84
CA PHE A 302 21.33 -13.58 -9.13
C PHE A 302 21.03 -12.22 -9.75
N ILE A 303 19.78 -11.75 -9.69
CA ILE A 303 19.39 -10.42 -10.20
C ILE A 303 20.20 -9.32 -9.51
N THR A 304 20.33 -9.39 -8.19
CA THR A 304 21.08 -8.38 -7.42
C THR A 304 22.59 -8.44 -7.68
N ARG A 305 23.16 -9.64 -7.84
CA ARG A 305 24.61 -9.81 -8.01
C ARG A 305 25.11 -9.55 -9.44
N PHE A 306 24.31 -9.87 -10.45
CA PHE A 306 24.70 -9.82 -11.87
C PHE A 306 23.71 -9.01 -12.71
N GLU A 307 23.16 -7.94 -12.14
CA GLU A 307 22.21 -7.01 -12.77
C GLU A 307 22.50 -6.73 -14.26
N ARG A 308 23.74 -6.31 -14.59
CA ARG A 308 24.12 -5.94 -15.96
C ARG A 308 23.97 -7.08 -16.96
N VAL A 309 24.29 -8.31 -16.54
CA VAL A 309 24.18 -9.50 -17.39
C VAL A 309 22.71 -9.78 -17.70
N PHE A 310 21.86 -9.65 -16.69
CA PHE A 310 20.43 -9.93 -16.84
C PHE A 310 19.71 -8.86 -17.66
N VAL A 311 20.00 -7.58 -17.43
CA VAL A 311 19.49 -6.49 -18.28
C VAL A 311 19.91 -6.71 -19.74
N TRP A 312 21.17 -7.11 -19.98
CA TRP A 312 21.64 -7.42 -21.33
C TRP A 312 20.89 -8.60 -21.98
N ILE A 313 20.68 -9.72 -21.26
CA ILE A 313 19.90 -10.87 -21.75
C ILE A 313 18.46 -10.46 -22.07
N SER A 314 17.84 -9.66 -21.20
CA SER A 314 16.47 -9.17 -21.40
C SER A 314 16.37 -8.32 -22.66
N ASN A 315 17.27 -7.35 -22.82
CA ASN A 315 17.29 -6.45 -23.98
C ASN A 315 17.56 -7.22 -25.29
N LEU A 316 18.45 -8.22 -25.27
CA LEU A 316 18.67 -9.08 -26.43
C LEU A 316 17.42 -9.88 -26.83
N ARG A 317 16.63 -10.32 -25.84
CA ARG A 317 15.45 -11.15 -26.07
C ARG A 317 14.26 -10.33 -26.55
N SER A 318 14.08 -9.11 -26.04
CA SER A 318 12.97 -8.23 -26.44
C SER A 318 13.26 -7.37 -27.67
N GLY A 319 14.54 -7.08 -27.95
CA GLY A 319 14.92 -6.12 -28.99
C GLY A 319 14.87 -4.66 -28.53
N ASP A 320 14.39 -4.38 -27.31
CA ASP A 320 14.29 -3.03 -26.74
C ASP A 320 15.43 -2.74 -25.76
N ARG A 321 15.71 -1.45 -25.55
CA ARG A 321 16.63 -1.01 -24.49
C ARG A 321 15.84 -0.71 -23.22
N HIS A 322 16.05 -1.53 -22.20
CA HIS A 322 15.61 -1.27 -20.83
C HIS A 322 16.83 -1.11 -19.91
N PHE A 323 16.66 -0.29 -18.87
CA PHE A 323 17.65 -0.08 -17.82
C PHE A 323 16.99 -0.30 -16.46
N ARG A 324 17.76 -0.90 -15.54
CA ARG A 324 17.37 -0.93 -14.14
C ARG A 324 17.83 0.36 -13.47
N PHE A 325 16.90 1.00 -12.78
CA PHE A 325 17.12 2.19 -11.97
C PHE A 325 18.03 1.86 -10.78
N ASN A 326 18.93 2.78 -10.44
CA ASN A 326 19.83 2.65 -9.31
C ASN A 326 19.60 3.79 -8.31
N GLY A 327 19.13 3.44 -7.11
CA GLY A 327 18.80 4.40 -6.06
C GLY A 327 19.99 5.07 -5.36
N SER A 328 21.23 4.86 -5.79
CA SER A 328 22.42 5.39 -5.09
C SER A 328 22.44 6.92 -4.99
N ALA A 329 21.95 7.63 -6.02
CA ALA A 329 21.82 9.09 -5.99
C ALA A 329 20.75 9.54 -4.98
N ALA A 330 19.59 8.87 -4.99
CA ALA A 330 18.53 9.10 -4.01
C ALA A 330 19.01 8.82 -2.57
N LEU A 331 19.82 7.77 -2.36
CA LEU A 331 20.45 7.47 -1.08
C LEU A 331 21.37 8.59 -0.61
N SER A 332 22.25 9.09 -1.48
CA SER A 332 23.16 10.20 -1.12
C SER A 332 22.38 11.46 -0.73
N ARG A 333 21.31 11.78 -1.46
CA ARG A 333 20.42 12.90 -1.14
C ARG A 333 19.69 12.69 0.19
N ALA A 334 19.09 11.50 0.38
CA ALA A 334 18.40 11.16 1.62
C ALA A 334 19.36 11.21 2.81
N SER A 335 20.59 10.70 2.66
CA SER A 335 21.61 10.78 3.70
C SER A 335 21.98 12.22 4.08
N ALA A 336 21.96 13.16 3.14
CA ALA A 336 22.25 14.56 3.43
C ALA A 336 21.13 15.25 4.20
N LEU A 337 19.89 14.79 4.04
CA LEU A 337 18.70 15.42 4.61
C LEU A 337 18.22 14.78 5.90
N TYR A 338 18.34 13.45 6.02
CA TYR A 338 17.63 12.67 7.03
C TYR A 338 18.55 12.04 8.09
N LYS A 339 19.84 11.88 7.79
CA LYS A 339 20.79 11.20 8.70
C LYS A 339 20.79 11.76 10.13
N ASP A 340 20.74 13.09 10.27
CA ASP A 340 20.82 13.77 11.56
C ASP A 340 19.48 14.35 12.02
N VAL A 341 18.37 13.94 11.40
CA VAL A 341 17.03 14.44 11.76
C VAL A 341 16.59 13.81 13.08
N SER A 342 16.69 14.62 14.14
CA SER A 342 16.29 14.25 15.51
C SER A 342 14.78 14.04 15.63
N GLU A 343 13.97 14.66 14.77
CA GLU A 343 12.51 14.58 14.80
C GLU A 343 11.99 14.58 13.35
N TYR A 344 11.48 13.44 12.89
CA TYR A 344 11.07 13.30 11.49
C TYR A 344 9.74 14.00 11.15
N ASP A 345 9.06 14.64 12.10
CA ASP A 345 7.87 15.49 11.89
C ASP A 345 7.51 16.24 13.19
N ASP A 346 7.91 17.50 13.31
CA ASP A 346 7.62 18.43 14.43
C ASP A 346 6.17 18.95 14.47
N MET A 347 5.21 18.31 13.80
CA MET A 347 3.86 18.89 13.74
C MET A 347 3.18 19.00 15.11
N PHE A 348 3.68 18.30 16.14
CA PHE A 348 3.14 18.35 17.49
C PHE A 348 4.21 18.23 18.58
N ASP A 349 5.36 18.91 18.50
CA ASP A 349 6.25 18.96 19.66
C ASP A 349 5.59 19.74 20.82
N GLY A 350 5.73 19.25 22.05
CA GLY A 350 5.22 19.85 23.28
C GLY A 350 4.06 19.09 23.97
N LYS A 351 4.19 18.85 25.29
CA LYS A 351 3.14 18.22 26.12
C LYS A 351 1.79 18.89 25.91
N THR A 352 0.79 18.13 25.48
CA THR A 352 -0.59 18.63 25.42
C THR A 352 -1.32 18.32 26.71
N ASN A 353 -2.04 19.31 27.24
CA ASN A 353 -3.04 19.06 28.27
C ASN A 353 -4.29 18.49 27.61
N GLY A 354 -4.43 17.17 27.62
CA GLY A 354 -5.55 16.44 27.02
C GLY A 354 -5.25 15.90 25.62
N ARG A 355 -6.31 15.47 24.92
CA ARG A 355 -6.23 14.86 23.58
C ARG A 355 -6.32 15.92 22.49
N THR A 356 -5.35 15.90 21.58
CA THR A 356 -5.33 16.74 20.38
C THR A 356 -5.32 15.83 19.17
N LEU A 357 -6.28 16.00 18.27
CA LEU A 357 -6.36 15.28 17.00
C LEU A 357 -6.03 16.26 15.87
N THR A 358 -5.17 15.85 14.93
CA THR A 358 -4.96 16.63 13.71
C THR A 358 -6.22 16.64 12.86
N GLU A 359 -6.67 17.84 12.52
CA GLU A 359 -7.76 18.05 11.56
C GLU A 359 -7.16 18.37 10.20
N VAL A 360 -7.26 17.42 9.29
CA VAL A 360 -7.00 17.69 7.87
C VAL A 360 -8.34 17.96 7.21
N PRO A 361 -8.59 19.19 6.70
CA PRO A 361 -9.82 19.51 5.98
C PRO A 361 -10.03 18.54 4.81
N LEU A 362 -11.28 18.21 4.48
CA LEU A 362 -11.66 17.30 3.38
C LEU A 362 -11.31 15.83 3.58
N SER A 363 -10.61 15.45 4.65
CA SER A 363 -10.23 14.06 4.94
C SER A 363 -11.38 13.31 5.62
N ALA A 364 -11.77 12.18 5.02
CA ALA A 364 -12.72 11.26 5.64
C ALA A 364 -12.15 10.67 6.93
N GLU A 365 -10.84 10.44 6.98
CA GLU A 365 -10.11 9.90 8.12
C GLU A 365 -10.25 10.80 9.35
N THR A 366 -10.12 12.13 9.17
CA THR A 366 -10.40 13.12 10.22
C THR A 366 -11.83 12.98 10.75
N TRP A 367 -12.82 12.87 9.85
CA TRP A 367 -14.22 12.72 10.22
C TRP A 367 -14.49 11.42 10.97
N GLN A 368 -13.83 10.33 10.59
CA GLN A 368 -13.98 9.03 11.26
C GLN A 368 -13.51 9.08 12.71
N SER A 369 -12.31 9.62 12.97
CA SER A 369 -11.80 9.74 14.35
C SER A 369 -12.61 10.75 15.16
N THR A 370 -13.02 11.86 14.55
CA THR A 370 -13.90 12.85 15.19
C THR A 370 -15.24 12.22 15.56
N LEU A 371 -15.86 11.48 14.64
CA LEU A 371 -17.10 10.74 14.86
C LEU A 371 -16.96 9.74 16.00
N LEU A 372 -15.91 8.93 15.99
CA LEU A 372 -15.66 7.94 17.03
C LEU A 372 -15.47 8.61 18.39
N MET A 373 -14.71 9.71 18.47
CA MET A 373 -14.55 10.46 19.72
C MET A 373 -15.88 11.04 20.22
N MET A 374 -16.73 11.56 19.33
CA MET A 374 -18.07 12.04 19.70
C MET A 374 -18.95 10.91 20.24
N GLU A 375 -18.96 9.75 19.57
CA GLU A 375 -19.78 8.60 19.95
C GLU A 375 -19.29 7.92 21.23
N LYS A 376 -18.01 8.09 21.59
CA LYS A 376 -17.43 7.67 22.88
C LYS A 376 -17.43 8.76 23.94
N GLU A 377 -18.06 9.91 23.66
CA GLU A 377 -18.16 11.07 24.55
C GLU A 377 -16.80 11.56 25.06
N MET A 378 -15.76 11.45 24.22
CA MET A 378 -14.40 11.82 24.58
C MET A 378 -14.19 13.32 24.40
N SER A 379 -13.47 13.94 25.34
CA SER A 379 -12.99 15.32 25.19
C SER A 379 -11.72 15.36 24.36
N PHE A 380 -11.72 16.20 23.31
CA PHE A 380 -10.57 16.42 22.43
C PHE A 380 -10.56 17.85 21.89
N ARG A 381 -9.44 18.23 21.29
CA ARG A 381 -9.29 19.47 20.49
C ARG A 381 -8.80 19.10 19.11
N LEU A 382 -9.19 19.90 18.13
CA LEU A 382 -8.69 19.81 16.77
C LEU A 382 -7.51 20.77 16.61
N ALA A 383 -6.46 20.30 15.95
CA ALA A 383 -5.33 21.12 15.53
C ALA A 383 -5.27 21.14 14.00
N ASN A 384 -5.29 22.32 13.40
CA ASN A 384 -5.35 22.48 11.95
C ASN A 384 -4.11 21.90 11.28
N GLY A 385 -4.30 20.91 10.40
CA GLY A 385 -3.32 20.45 9.43
C GLY A 385 -3.40 21.24 8.12
N ASP A 386 -2.37 21.14 7.28
CA ASP A 386 -2.37 21.79 5.96
C ASP A 386 -3.04 20.88 4.92
N VAL A 387 -3.96 21.43 4.13
CA VAL A 387 -4.66 20.70 3.07
C VAL A 387 -3.71 20.29 1.94
N ILE A 388 -2.60 21.02 1.74
CA ILE A 388 -1.51 20.64 0.83
C ILE A 388 -0.96 19.27 1.19
N ASP A 389 -1.04 18.91 2.47
CA ASP A 389 -0.52 17.66 2.89
C ASP A 389 -1.26 16.51 2.25
N LEU A 390 -2.53 16.62 1.83
CA LEU A 390 -3.26 15.57 1.12
C LEU A 390 -2.66 15.18 -0.24
N ILE A 391 -1.81 16.01 -0.84
CA ILE A 391 -1.28 15.77 -2.20
C ILE A 391 -0.21 14.68 -2.21
N GLY A 392 -0.24 13.85 -3.26
CA GLY A 392 0.71 12.77 -3.49
C GLY A 392 0.43 11.55 -2.64
N ARG A 393 -0.83 11.37 -2.21
CA ARG A 393 -1.22 10.28 -1.31
C ARG A 393 -2.15 9.32 -2.00
N SER A 394 -1.85 8.04 -1.81
CA SER A 394 -2.82 7.00 -2.09
C SER A 394 -3.43 6.41 -0.82
N SER A 395 -2.93 6.56 0.42
CA SER A 395 -3.65 5.98 1.58
C SER A 395 -3.33 6.62 2.92
N GLY A 396 -4.28 6.51 3.87
CA GLY A 396 -4.22 6.89 5.29
C GLY A 396 -2.81 6.97 5.88
N CYS A 397 -2.16 8.10 5.67
CA CYS A 397 -0.79 8.25 6.10
C CYS A 397 -0.78 8.34 7.61
N SER A 398 0.01 7.44 8.19
CA SER A 398 0.39 7.41 9.59
C SER A 398 0.54 8.81 10.20
N ARG A 399 1.18 9.77 9.53
CA ARG A 399 1.51 11.04 10.21
C ARG A 399 0.60 12.24 9.98
N LEU A 400 -0.34 12.19 9.04
CA LEU A 400 -1.31 13.30 8.93
C LEU A 400 -2.33 13.24 10.05
N GLN A 401 -2.84 12.03 10.30
CA GLN A 401 -3.74 11.80 11.39
C GLN A 401 -2.91 11.44 12.61
N CYS A 402 -2.62 12.46 13.41
CA CYS A 402 -1.94 12.31 14.67
C CYS A 402 -2.93 12.55 15.82
N LEU A 403 -2.99 11.61 16.75
CA LEU A 403 -3.61 11.81 18.05
C LEU A 403 -2.50 11.94 19.10
N LYS A 404 -2.40 13.13 19.69
CA LYS A 404 -1.52 13.39 20.82
C LYS A 404 -2.29 13.34 22.14
N GLU A 405 -1.80 12.55 23.09
CA GLU A 405 -2.33 12.40 24.43
C GLU A 405 -1.19 12.41 25.47
N GLY A 406 -0.93 13.59 26.05
CA GLY A 406 0.21 13.78 26.96
C GLY A 406 1.54 13.66 26.21
N ASP A 407 2.35 12.66 26.61
CA ASP A 407 3.63 12.32 25.97
C ASP A 407 3.49 11.23 24.90
N TRP A 408 2.25 10.80 24.62
CA TRP A 408 1.97 9.74 23.64
C TRP A 408 1.44 10.32 22.35
N THR A 409 1.98 9.82 21.24
CA THR A 409 1.57 10.19 19.89
C THR A 409 1.18 8.91 19.15
N VAL A 410 -0.08 8.85 18.72
CA VAL A 410 -0.58 7.79 17.84
C VAL A 410 -0.64 8.36 16.43
N VAL A 411 0.00 7.66 15.50
CA VAL A 411 0.08 8.03 14.09
C VAL A 411 -0.64 7.00 13.25
N GLY A 412 -1.67 7.44 12.53
CA GLY A 412 -2.34 6.65 11.51
C GLY A 412 -3.81 6.51 11.77
N GLN A 413 -4.54 6.27 10.70
CA GLN A 413 -6.00 6.22 10.74
C GLN A 413 -6.47 5.01 11.55
N LEU A 414 -6.02 3.82 11.19
CA LEU A 414 -6.50 2.58 11.81
C LEU A 414 -5.95 2.44 13.23
N SER A 415 -4.70 2.85 13.46
CA SER A 415 -4.05 2.90 14.76
C SER A 415 -4.76 3.88 15.70
N THR A 416 -5.14 5.07 15.20
CA THR A 416 -5.90 6.07 15.96
C THR A 416 -7.29 5.57 16.29
N LEU A 417 -8.02 5.00 15.32
CA LEU A 417 -9.35 4.43 15.56
C LEU A 417 -9.32 3.28 16.56
N GLU A 418 -8.40 2.32 16.44
CA GLU A 418 -8.29 1.21 17.40
C GLU A 418 -7.85 1.70 18.78
N TYR A 419 -6.96 2.70 18.87
CA TYR A 419 -6.56 3.30 20.14
C TYR A 419 -7.72 4.02 20.83
N ILE A 420 -8.45 4.88 20.10
CA ILE A 420 -9.63 5.59 20.61
C ILE A 420 -10.69 4.59 21.06
N ASP A 421 -10.97 3.56 20.24
CA ASP A 421 -12.01 2.59 20.57
C ASP A 421 -11.68 1.80 21.84
N ARG A 422 -10.42 1.42 22.04
CA ARG A 422 -10.00 0.67 23.23
C ARG A 422 -9.81 1.51 24.49
N THR A 423 -9.38 2.76 24.35
CA THR A 423 -9.04 3.61 25.51
C THR A 423 -10.15 4.56 25.92
N GLY A 424 -11.10 4.83 25.03
CA GLY A 424 -12.28 5.64 25.34
C GLY A 424 -13.27 4.92 26.26
N SER A 425 -14.06 5.71 26.98
CA SER A 425 -15.21 5.22 27.75
C SER A 425 -16.36 4.77 26.84
N GLY A 426 -17.26 3.93 27.36
CA GLY A 426 -18.48 3.53 26.66
C GLY A 426 -18.34 2.22 25.87
N GLN A 427 -19.25 2.02 24.91
CA GLN A 427 -19.26 0.84 24.04
C GLN A 427 -18.06 0.85 23.08
N ASN A 428 -17.52 -0.34 22.80
CA ASN A 428 -16.54 -0.53 21.74
C ASN A 428 -17.25 -0.78 20.40
N PHE A 429 -16.82 -0.05 19.37
CA PHE A 429 -17.32 -0.17 18.01
C PHE A 429 -16.53 -1.20 17.19
N MET A 430 -15.38 -1.66 17.70
CA MET A 430 -14.69 -2.84 17.21
C MET A 430 -15.22 -4.10 17.92
N PRO A 431 -15.76 -5.10 17.20
CA PRO A 431 -16.24 -6.34 17.80
C PRO A 431 -15.14 -7.12 18.53
N THR A 432 -15.50 -7.82 19.60
CA THR A 432 -14.62 -8.77 20.30
C THR A 432 -14.54 -10.12 19.60
N ASP A 433 -15.61 -10.51 18.88
CA ASP A 433 -15.61 -11.71 18.05
C ASP A 433 -14.57 -11.58 16.91
N PRO A 434 -13.58 -12.49 16.82
CA PRO A 434 -12.49 -12.35 15.86
C PRO A 434 -12.95 -12.27 14.40
N LEU A 435 -14.00 -12.99 14.02
CA LEU A 435 -14.46 -13.02 12.64
C LEU A 435 -15.21 -11.73 12.28
N LYS A 436 -16.10 -11.24 13.16
CA LYS A 436 -16.72 -9.92 13.00
C LYS A 436 -15.68 -8.82 12.96
N LYS A 437 -14.67 -8.88 13.82
CA LYS A 437 -13.53 -7.93 13.80
C LYS A 437 -12.83 -7.95 12.44
N ALA A 438 -12.52 -9.13 11.91
CA ALA A 438 -11.89 -9.26 10.60
C ALA A 438 -12.76 -8.67 9.48
N TYR A 439 -14.08 -8.89 9.51
CA TYR A 439 -15.00 -8.26 8.54
C TYR A 439 -15.07 -6.74 8.67
N VAL A 440 -14.98 -6.19 9.88
CA VAL A 440 -14.89 -4.74 10.08
C VAL A 440 -13.65 -4.18 9.39
N GLN A 441 -12.50 -4.83 9.60
CA GLN A 441 -11.24 -4.41 8.97
C GLN A 441 -11.25 -4.60 7.45
N CYS A 442 -11.93 -5.62 6.91
CA CYS A 442 -12.14 -5.76 5.46
C CYS A 442 -12.92 -4.58 4.87
N TRP A 443 -13.93 -4.04 5.58
CA TRP A 443 -14.65 -2.84 5.17
C TRP A 443 -13.81 -1.57 5.28
N GLN A 444 -12.95 -1.46 6.30
CA GLN A 444 -11.98 -0.36 6.41
C GLN A 444 -10.97 -0.39 5.24
N ALA A 445 -10.44 -1.56 4.90
CA ALA A 445 -9.57 -1.71 3.74
C ALA A 445 -10.29 -1.45 2.41
N TRP A 446 -11.56 -1.84 2.31
CA TRP A 446 -12.39 -1.58 1.12
C TRP A 446 -12.62 -0.09 0.89
N GLU A 447 -12.97 0.69 1.92
CA GLU A 447 -13.17 2.14 1.77
C GLU A 447 -11.84 2.86 1.51
N GLN A 448 -10.76 2.38 2.14
CA GLN A 448 -9.42 2.91 1.89
C GLN A 448 -9.04 2.68 0.42
N ALA A 449 -9.20 1.46 -0.10
CA ALA A 449 -8.94 1.10 -1.50
C ALA A 449 -9.68 2.00 -2.50
N MET A 450 -10.95 2.34 -2.21
CA MET A 450 -11.74 3.29 -3.00
C MET A 450 -11.12 4.68 -2.99
N TYR A 451 -10.59 5.12 -1.84
CA TYR A 451 -9.89 6.40 -1.78
C TYR A 451 -8.60 6.40 -2.56
N GLU A 452 -7.77 5.37 -2.37
CA GLU A 452 -6.46 5.27 -3.02
C GLU A 452 -6.57 5.31 -4.54
N SER A 453 -7.53 4.55 -5.06
CA SER A 453 -7.62 4.27 -6.48
C SER A 453 -8.39 5.34 -7.24
N ASP A 454 -9.43 5.92 -6.61
CA ASP A 454 -10.43 6.71 -7.35
C ASP A 454 -10.75 8.07 -6.74
N ILE A 455 -10.85 8.22 -5.42
CA ILE A 455 -11.24 9.51 -4.81
C ILE A 455 -10.05 10.47 -4.69
N SER A 456 -8.87 9.99 -4.30
CA SER A 456 -7.69 10.85 -4.13
C SER A 456 -7.31 11.58 -5.42
N PRO A 457 -7.21 10.92 -6.60
CA PRO A 457 -6.92 11.61 -7.86
C PRO A 457 -7.97 12.67 -8.22
N LEU A 458 -9.25 12.42 -7.90
CA LEU A 458 -10.33 13.37 -8.15
C LEU A 458 -10.25 14.59 -7.22
N ILE A 459 -9.90 14.39 -5.95
CA ILE A 459 -9.68 15.48 -4.99
C ILE A 459 -8.48 16.33 -5.40
N GLU A 460 -7.37 15.70 -5.78
CA GLU A 460 -6.17 16.40 -6.27
C GLU A 460 -6.50 17.27 -7.49
N ASN A 461 -7.10 16.66 -8.52
CA ASN A 461 -7.39 17.34 -9.78
C ASN A 461 -8.46 18.43 -9.65
N LYS A 462 -9.49 18.22 -8.82
CA LYS A 462 -10.65 19.13 -8.76
C LYS A 462 -10.53 20.20 -7.68
N ILE A 463 -10.05 19.83 -6.49
CA ILE A 463 -10.10 20.68 -5.29
C ILE A 463 -8.71 21.22 -4.98
N LEU A 464 -7.72 20.33 -4.78
CA LEU A 464 -6.39 20.75 -4.33
C LEU A 464 -5.66 21.57 -5.38
N SER A 465 -5.83 21.25 -6.67
CA SER A 465 -5.32 22.06 -7.78
C SER A 465 -5.80 23.51 -7.71
N GLN A 466 -7.07 23.74 -7.37
CA GLN A 466 -7.65 25.08 -7.22
C GLN A 466 -7.12 25.77 -5.98
N VAL A 467 -7.03 25.06 -4.85
CA VAL A 467 -6.45 25.59 -3.60
C VAL A 467 -5.01 26.04 -3.82
N LEU A 468 -4.19 25.22 -4.47
CA LEU A 468 -2.80 25.58 -4.79
C LEU A 468 -2.73 26.81 -5.69
N VAL A 469 -3.57 26.88 -6.72
CA VAL A 469 -3.62 28.05 -7.61
C VAL A 469 -4.00 29.30 -6.84
N THR A 470 -5.07 29.25 -6.03
CA THR A 470 -5.49 30.38 -5.20
C THR A 470 -4.41 30.82 -4.22
N ARG A 471 -3.65 29.88 -3.65
CA ARG A 471 -2.61 30.17 -2.65
C ARG A 471 -1.29 30.67 -3.25
N TYR A 472 -0.90 30.17 -4.43
CA TYR A 472 0.46 30.32 -4.95
C TYR A 472 0.56 30.98 -6.33
N GLN A 473 -0.52 31.16 -7.08
CA GLN A 473 -0.46 31.75 -8.43
C GLN A 473 0.20 33.14 -8.42
N ASP A 474 -0.10 33.95 -7.41
CA ASP A 474 0.45 35.30 -7.24
C ASP A 474 1.68 35.33 -6.29
N ASN A 475 2.13 34.17 -5.80
CA ASN A 475 3.28 34.04 -4.88
C ASN A 475 4.03 32.71 -5.10
N ILE A 476 4.61 32.56 -6.30
CA ILE A 476 5.28 31.33 -6.70
C ILE A 476 6.56 31.06 -5.89
N ASP A 477 7.22 32.09 -5.36
CA ASP A 477 8.40 31.91 -4.51
C ASP A 477 8.07 31.11 -3.24
N SER A 478 6.89 31.35 -2.64
CA SER A 478 6.42 30.55 -1.50
C SER A 478 6.09 29.11 -1.88
N LEU A 479 5.66 28.82 -3.12
CA LEU A 479 5.52 27.45 -3.59
C LEU A 479 6.91 26.78 -3.66
N MET A 480 7.89 27.46 -4.26
CA MET A 480 9.25 26.94 -4.41
C MET A 480 9.96 26.68 -3.08
N GLN A 481 9.62 27.40 -2.01
CA GLN A 481 10.16 27.14 -0.67
C GLN A 481 9.78 25.75 -0.13
N LEU A 482 8.67 25.15 -0.60
CA LEU A 482 8.28 23.79 -0.19
C LEU A 482 9.29 22.72 -0.65
N GLU A 483 10.04 22.97 -1.73
CA GLU A 483 11.08 22.06 -2.22
C GLU A 483 12.18 21.79 -1.18
N CYS A 484 12.49 22.82 -0.38
CA CYS A 484 13.53 22.77 0.64
C CYS A 484 13.01 22.32 2.01
N SER A 485 11.69 22.15 2.18
CA SER A 485 11.08 21.72 3.43
C SER A 485 11.26 20.21 3.63
N PRO A 486 11.81 19.73 4.76
CA PRO A 486 11.87 18.28 5.05
C PRO A 486 10.50 17.59 5.00
N HIS A 487 9.42 18.34 5.25
CA HIS A 487 8.04 17.85 5.27
C HIS A 487 7.40 17.75 3.87
N HIS A 488 7.84 18.56 2.90
CA HIS A 488 7.26 18.60 1.54
C HIS A 488 8.22 18.19 0.43
N SER A 489 9.53 18.14 0.70
CA SER A 489 10.58 17.90 -0.30
C SER A 489 10.46 16.59 -1.07
N ASP A 490 9.98 15.53 -0.42
CA ASP A 490 9.66 14.28 -1.08
C ASP A 490 8.52 14.49 -2.07
N LYS A 491 7.35 14.97 -1.64
CA LYS A 491 6.15 15.14 -2.46
C LYS A 491 6.13 16.40 -3.36
N PHE A 492 7.17 17.24 -3.32
CA PHE A 492 7.18 18.52 -4.02
C PHE A 492 6.92 18.42 -5.54
N PRO A 493 7.48 17.44 -6.29
CA PRO A 493 7.14 17.28 -7.71
C PRO A 493 5.64 17.06 -7.95
N VAL A 494 4.98 16.34 -7.05
CA VAL A 494 3.53 16.08 -7.14
C VAL A 494 2.72 17.33 -6.78
N ILE A 495 3.16 18.11 -5.79
CA ILE A 495 2.57 19.42 -5.47
C ILE A 495 2.63 20.34 -6.68
N VAL A 496 3.79 20.44 -7.34
CA VAL A 496 3.97 21.25 -8.54
C VAL A 496 3.05 20.74 -9.66
N LYS A 497 2.99 19.43 -9.90
CA LYS A 497 2.08 18.84 -10.90
C LYS A 497 0.61 19.22 -10.61
N CYS A 498 0.18 19.09 -9.37
CA CYS A 498 -1.17 19.45 -8.93
C CYS A 498 -1.46 20.96 -9.12
N PHE A 499 -0.48 21.82 -8.81
CA PHE A 499 -0.58 23.27 -9.03
C PHE A 499 -0.75 23.60 -10.52
N LEU A 500 0.11 23.03 -11.37
CA LEU A 500 0.07 23.23 -12.81
C LEU A 500 -1.27 22.76 -13.40
N LEU A 501 -1.80 21.62 -12.97
CA LEU A 501 -3.12 21.13 -13.40
C LEU A 501 -4.27 22.13 -13.15
N GLY A 502 -4.19 22.90 -12.07
CA GLY A 502 -5.19 23.92 -11.75
C GLY A 502 -5.04 25.20 -12.59
N MET A 503 -3.87 25.44 -13.17
CA MET A 503 -3.58 26.68 -13.88
C MET A 503 -4.30 26.75 -15.23
N ARG A 504 -5.01 27.86 -15.46
CA ARG A 504 -5.67 28.13 -16.74
C ARG A 504 -4.77 28.80 -17.78
N ASN A 505 -3.79 29.58 -17.32
CA ASN A 505 -2.84 30.31 -18.16
C ASN A 505 -1.46 30.30 -17.49
N TYR A 506 -0.42 29.86 -18.21
CA TYR A 506 0.96 29.97 -17.78
C TYR A 506 1.54 31.30 -18.23
N ASN A 507 2.03 32.11 -17.30
CA ASN A 507 2.86 33.27 -17.66
C ASN A 507 4.33 32.82 -17.84
N HIS A 508 5.14 33.63 -18.51
CA HIS A 508 6.55 33.30 -18.77
C HIS A 508 7.34 33.04 -17.48
N HIS A 509 7.08 33.79 -16.41
CA HIS A 509 7.78 33.65 -15.13
C HIS A 509 7.54 32.28 -14.46
N VAL A 510 6.29 31.78 -14.47
CA VAL A 510 5.94 30.45 -13.96
C VAL A 510 6.57 29.36 -14.82
N THR A 511 6.55 29.54 -16.14
CA THR A 511 7.11 28.58 -17.10
C THR A 511 8.61 28.42 -16.91
N ASP A 512 9.34 29.53 -16.68
CA ASP A 512 10.78 29.50 -16.45
C ASP A 512 11.13 28.84 -15.11
N MET A 513 10.43 29.21 -14.02
CA MET A 513 10.66 28.69 -12.66
C MET A 513 10.39 27.18 -12.54
N LEU A 514 9.36 26.70 -13.23
CA LEU A 514 8.94 25.29 -13.18
C LEU A 514 9.42 24.48 -14.38
N SER A 515 10.30 25.05 -15.23
CA SER A 515 10.83 24.39 -16.42
C SER A 515 11.49 23.03 -16.14
N LYS A 516 12.04 22.84 -14.92
CA LYS A 516 12.61 21.55 -14.47
C LYS A 516 11.58 20.47 -14.14
N TYR A 517 10.30 20.82 -14.00
CA TYR A 517 9.19 19.92 -13.65
C TYR A 517 8.31 19.54 -14.86
N SER A 518 8.82 19.77 -16.08
CA SER A 518 8.25 19.38 -17.38
C SER A 518 6.72 19.50 -17.54
N LEU A 519 6.27 20.55 -18.23
CA LEU A 519 4.86 20.68 -18.66
C LEU A 519 4.43 19.58 -19.63
N GLU A 520 5.37 18.91 -20.30
CA GLU A 520 5.09 17.84 -21.29
C GLU A 520 4.54 16.56 -20.63
N ASP A 521 4.75 16.38 -19.32
CA ASP A 521 4.29 15.22 -18.53
C ASP A 521 2.87 15.42 -17.94
N LEU A 522 2.23 16.56 -18.24
CA LEU A 522 0.86 16.83 -17.83
C LEU A 522 -0.13 16.17 -18.78
N PRO A 523 -1.17 15.48 -18.25
CA PRO A 523 -2.20 14.90 -19.10
C PRO A 523 -2.93 16.00 -19.88
N SER A 524 -3.21 15.73 -21.15
CA SER A 524 -4.07 16.54 -21.99
C SER A 524 -5.48 16.67 -21.39
N GLN A 525 -6.26 17.66 -21.83
CA GLN A 525 -7.64 17.81 -21.37
C GLN A 525 -8.53 16.60 -21.69
N GLU A 526 -8.20 15.86 -22.75
CA GLU A 526 -8.91 14.64 -23.12
C GLU A 526 -8.58 13.51 -22.14
N GLU A 527 -7.30 13.25 -21.89
CA GLU A 527 -6.85 12.26 -20.90
C GLU A 527 -7.39 12.55 -19.49
N GLN A 528 -7.46 13.83 -19.10
CA GLN A 528 -8.06 14.23 -17.83
C GLN A 528 -9.56 13.90 -17.77
N ARG A 529 -10.31 14.12 -18.86
CA ARG A 529 -11.75 13.78 -18.94
C ARG A 529 -11.98 12.28 -18.90
N GLU A 530 -11.15 11.51 -19.60
CA GLU A 530 -11.21 10.05 -19.62
C GLU A 530 -10.88 9.47 -18.23
N SER A 531 -9.81 9.95 -17.60
CA SER A 531 -9.44 9.58 -16.23
C SER A 531 -10.54 9.90 -15.23
N TYR A 532 -11.12 11.10 -15.28
CA TYR A 532 -12.26 11.47 -14.44
C TYR A 532 -13.45 10.52 -14.62
N THR A 533 -13.79 10.21 -15.87
CA THR A 533 -14.90 9.31 -16.20
C THR A 533 -14.65 7.91 -15.65
N SER A 534 -13.44 7.37 -15.85
CA SER A 534 -13.04 6.05 -15.36
C SER A 534 -13.11 5.94 -13.84
N HIS A 535 -12.54 6.91 -13.09
CA HIS A 535 -12.62 6.91 -11.63
C HIS A 535 -14.07 6.98 -11.13
N ARG A 536 -14.91 7.78 -11.80
CA ARG A 536 -16.32 7.88 -11.46
C ARG A 536 -17.06 6.56 -11.69
N GLU A 537 -16.79 5.85 -12.78
CA GLU A 537 -17.37 4.53 -13.06
C GLU A 537 -16.94 3.47 -12.04
N ASN A 538 -15.67 3.49 -11.63
CA ASN A 538 -15.17 2.62 -10.57
C ASN A 538 -15.89 2.90 -9.23
N ILE A 539 -16.05 4.16 -8.83
CA ILE A 539 -16.80 4.55 -7.63
C ILE A 539 -18.24 4.03 -7.70
N LEU A 540 -18.91 4.16 -8.85
CA LEU A 540 -20.27 3.63 -9.03
C LEU A 540 -20.32 2.10 -8.89
N THR A 541 -19.31 1.40 -9.40
CA THR A 541 -19.18 -0.06 -9.22
C THR A 541 -19.03 -0.45 -7.75
N GLN A 542 -18.25 0.33 -6.98
CA GLN A 542 -18.12 0.12 -5.54
C GLN A 542 -19.44 0.42 -4.80
N LEU A 543 -20.20 1.43 -5.22
CA LEU A 543 -21.54 1.70 -4.67
C LEU A 543 -22.51 0.56 -4.99
N ASP A 544 -22.44 -0.06 -6.17
CA ASP A 544 -23.25 -1.25 -6.51
C ASP A 544 -22.89 -2.45 -5.60
N TYR A 545 -21.62 -2.62 -5.23
CA TYR A 545 -21.18 -3.62 -4.26
C TYR A 545 -21.74 -3.33 -2.85
N LEU A 546 -21.62 -2.09 -2.36
CA LEU A 546 -22.16 -1.67 -1.07
C LEU A 546 -23.69 -1.83 -1.00
N GLU A 547 -24.40 -1.42 -2.05
CA GLU A 547 -25.84 -1.60 -2.18
C GLU A 547 -26.22 -3.08 -2.07
N SER A 548 -25.49 -3.95 -2.76
CA SER A 548 -25.71 -5.40 -2.71
C SER A 548 -25.48 -5.96 -1.30
N ALA A 549 -24.44 -5.50 -0.59
CA ALA A 549 -24.16 -5.92 0.78
C ALA A 549 -25.26 -5.50 1.77
N LEU A 550 -25.82 -4.29 1.60
CA LEU A 550 -26.86 -3.74 2.46
C LEU A 550 -28.28 -4.25 2.15
N ARG A 551 -28.49 -5.04 1.07
CA ARG A 551 -29.80 -5.67 0.77
C ARG A 551 -30.30 -6.57 1.89
N VAL A 552 -29.39 -7.25 2.56
CA VAL A 552 -29.69 -8.27 3.58
C VAL A 552 -29.19 -7.90 4.96
N ARG A 553 -28.63 -6.69 5.12
CA ARG A 553 -28.00 -6.25 6.36
C ARG A 553 -28.55 -4.90 6.80
N VAL A 554 -28.63 -4.72 8.12
CA VAL A 554 -29.02 -3.43 8.72
C VAL A 554 -27.79 -2.54 8.90
N TYR A 555 -26.65 -3.14 9.26
CA TYR A 555 -25.33 -2.52 9.40
C TYR A 555 -24.30 -3.36 8.63
N LEU A 556 -23.11 -2.83 8.39
CA LEU A 556 -22.12 -3.54 7.55
C LEU A 556 -21.63 -4.85 8.18
N VAL A 557 -21.52 -4.89 9.50
CA VAL A 557 -21.09 -6.06 10.26
C VAL A 557 -21.95 -6.26 11.51
N GLY A 558 -22.63 -7.40 11.61
CA GLY A 558 -23.49 -7.72 12.75
C GLY A 558 -24.77 -6.90 12.78
N ASP A 559 -25.33 -6.74 14.00
CA ASP A 559 -26.64 -6.15 14.24
C ASP A 559 -26.58 -4.75 14.86
N GLU A 560 -25.37 -4.23 15.08
CA GLU A 560 -25.10 -2.92 15.69
C GLU A 560 -24.12 -2.11 14.84
N VAL A 561 -24.02 -0.81 15.09
CA VAL A 561 -23.04 0.07 14.44
C VAL A 561 -21.63 -0.37 14.83
N THR A 562 -20.75 -0.50 13.85
CA THR A 562 -19.34 -0.80 14.06
C THR A 562 -18.44 0.28 13.44
N LEU A 563 -17.12 0.15 13.63
CA LEU A 563 -16.16 1.00 12.91
C LEU A 563 -16.28 0.86 11.38
N ALA A 564 -16.78 -0.26 10.86
CA ALA A 564 -17.04 -0.39 9.43
C ALA A 564 -18.07 0.65 8.97
N ASP A 565 -19.17 0.79 9.71
CA ASP A 565 -20.23 1.74 9.37
C ASP A 565 -19.73 3.17 9.44
N MET A 566 -18.95 3.51 10.48
CA MET A 566 -18.33 4.83 10.62
C MET A 566 -17.39 5.16 9.46
N CYS A 567 -16.49 4.23 9.12
CA CYS A 567 -15.48 4.44 8.08
C CYS A 567 -16.11 4.62 6.70
N VAL A 568 -17.01 3.71 6.32
CA VAL A 568 -17.71 3.78 5.04
C VAL A 568 -18.61 5.01 4.98
N PHE A 569 -19.33 5.36 6.05
CA PHE A 569 -20.20 6.54 6.07
C PHE A 569 -19.41 7.83 5.81
N CYS A 570 -18.31 8.03 6.52
CA CYS A 570 -17.45 9.21 6.34
C CYS A 570 -16.87 9.27 4.92
N ARG A 571 -16.47 8.13 4.34
CA ARG A 571 -15.99 8.06 2.96
C ARG A 571 -17.07 8.44 1.95
N LEU A 572 -18.29 7.94 2.12
CA LEU A 572 -19.41 8.31 1.25
C LEU A 572 -19.78 9.79 1.37
N LYS A 573 -19.62 10.40 2.54
CA LYS A 573 -19.77 11.86 2.69
C LYS A 573 -18.69 12.63 1.94
N GLN A 574 -17.49 12.07 1.79
CA GLN A 574 -16.43 12.70 1.01
C GLN A 574 -16.80 12.85 -0.47
N LEU A 575 -17.64 11.94 -1.01
CA LEU A 575 -18.10 11.99 -2.40
C LEU A 575 -18.89 13.26 -2.75
N THR A 576 -19.54 13.89 -1.77
CA THR A 576 -20.28 15.15 -2.01
C THR A 576 -19.35 16.32 -2.33
N LEU A 577 -18.08 16.24 -1.91
CA LEU A 577 -17.05 17.21 -2.31
C LEU A 577 -16.72 17.11 -3.81
N LEU A 578 -16.99 15.96 -4.41
CA LEU A 578 -16.69 15.64 -5.81
C LEU A 578 -17.90 15.78 -6.74
N ASP A 579 -19.04 16.27 -6.25
CA ASP A 579 -20.34 16.29 -6.95
C ASP A 579 -20.78 14.88 -7.39
N ILE A 580 -20.45 13.86 -6.59
CA ILE A 580 -20.90 12.48 -6.81
C ILE A 580 -22.02 12.20 -5.80
N ASP A 581 -23.26 12.33 -6.28
CA ASP A 581 -24.45 12.11 -5.46
C ASP A 581 -24.85 10.63 -5.39
N ILE A 582 -25.23 10.19 -4.19
CA ILE A 582 -25.86 8.88 -3.96
C ILE A 582 -27.35 9.02 -4.30
N VAL A 583 -27.70 8.64 -5.53
CA VAL A 583 -29.07 8.75 -6.04
C VAL A 583 -29.97 7.69 -5.40
N VAL A 584 -30.96 8.12 -4.62
CA VAL A 584 -31.89 7.25 -3.87
C VAL A 584 -32.55 6.17 -4.74
N ASN A 585 -32.95 6.51 -5.97
CA ASN A 585 -33.59 5.56 -6.88
C ASN A 585 -32.63 4.46 -7.38
N ARG A 586 -31.32 4.71 -7.38
CA ARG A 586 -30.31 3.71 -7.77
C ARG A 586 -29.80 2.93 -6.55
N TYR A 587 -29.62 3.60 -5.41
CA TYR A 587 -29.04 3.03 -4.19
C TYR A 587 -29.99 3.14 -2.98
N PRO A 588 -31.17 2.51 -3.02
CA PRO A 588 -32.15 2.62 -1.95
C PRO A 588 -31.66 2.03 -0.62
N CYS A 589 -30.91 0.92 -0.62
CA CYS A 589 -30.37 0.32 0.59
C CYS A 589 -29.29 1.20 1.22
N VAL A 590 -28.34 1.71 0.43
CA VAL A 590 -27.32 2.68 0.91
C VAL A 590 -28.00 3.92 1.48
N SER A 591 -28.96 4.50 0.77
CA SER A 591 -29.66 5.72 1.20
C SER A 591 -30.40 5.51 2.53
N LYS A 592 -31.09 4.37 2.68
CA LYS A 592 -31.77 4.00 3.92
C LYS A 592 -30.79 3.79 5.07
N TRP A 593 -29.67 3.11 4.82
CA TRP A 593 -28.62 2.87 5.80
C TRP A 593 -27.99 4.19 6.27
N MET A 594 -27.62 5.09 5.35
CA MET A 594 -27.10 6.41 5.71
C MET A 594 -28.10 7.25 6.51
N ALA A 595 -29.38 7.23 6.12
CA ALA A 595 -30.44 7.94 6.86
C ALA A 595 -30.57 7.42 8.30
N LYS A 596 -30.55 6.09 8.47
CA LYS A 596 -30.57 5.44 9.79
C LYS A 596 -29.35 5.82 10.64
N LEU A 597 -28.15 5.85 10.05
CA LEU A 597 -26.94 6.27 10.77
C LEU A 597 -27.05 7.72 11.26
N THR A 598 -27.60 8.63 10.43
CA THR A 598 -27.79 10.04 10.80
C THR A 598 -28.86 10.30 11.87
N GLU A 599 -29.58 9.27 12.34
CA GLU A 599 -30.39 9.39 13.56
C GLU A 599 -29.50 9.55 14.82
N ARG A 600 -28.23 9.16 14.73
CA ARG A 600 -27.23 9.33 15.80
C ARG A 600 -26.60 10.73 15.74
N PRO A 601 -26.44 11.43 16.88
CA PRO A 601 -25.92 12.80 16.89
C PRO A 601 -24.54 12.96 16.24
N GLY A 602 -23.60 12.03 16.45
CA GLY A 602 -22.27 12.11 15.86
C GLY A 602 -22.32 12.06 14.33
N PHE A 603 -23.05 11.09 13.78
CA PHE A 603 -23.23 10.94 12.34
C PHE A 603 -23.95 12.14 11.71
N PHE A 604 -24.95 12.69 12.39
CA PHE A 604 -25.62 13.92 11.96
C PHE A 604 -24.66 15.11 11.93
N ALA A 605 -23.82 15.28 12.94
CA ALA A 605 -22.84 16.36 13.01
C ALA A 605 -21.85 16.30 11.83
N ILE A 606 -21.31 15.11 11.52
CA ILE A 606 -20.44 14.90 10.35
C ILE A 606 -21.19 15.17 9.04
N ALA A 607 -22.45 14.72 8.92
CA ALA A 607 -23.25 14.97 7.73
C ALA A 607 -23.51 16.48 7.50
N ALA A 608 -23.60 17.26 8.57
CA ALA A 608 -23.85 18.70 8.51
C ALA A 608 -22.58 19.54 8.26
N SER A 609 -21.41 19.04 8.65
CA SER A 609 -20.13 19.76 8.53
C SER A 609 -19.51 19.71 7.13
N ALA A 610 -19.91 18.76 6.28
CA ALA A 610 -19.40 18.58 4.91
C ALA A 610 -19.91 19.65 3.90
N LYS A 611 -19.71 20.94 4.17
CA LYS A 611 -20.03 22.06 3.24
C LYS A 611 -18.80 22.56 2.46
N LEU A 612 -19.08 23.12 1.27
CA LEU A 612 -18.15 23.41 0.17
C LEU A 612 -16.86 24.22 0.54
N PRO A 613 -15.75 24.01 -0.20
CA PRO A 613 -14.36 24.22 0.24
C PRO A 613 -13.75 25.59 -0.07
N LEU A 614 -14.48 26.52 -0.68
CA LEU A 614 -13.87 27.73 -1.28
C LEU A 614 -13.38 28.79 -0.27
N GLN A 615 -13.32 28.45 1.02
CA GLN A 615 -12.75 29.29 2.08
C GLN A 615 -11.56 28.62 2.81
N LEU A 616 -11.12 27.43 2.38
CA LEU A 616 -10.00 26.68 2.97
C LEU A 616 -8.63 27.17 2.48
#